data_AF-A0A928MDZ9-F1
#
_entry.id   AF-A0A928MDZ9-F1
#
_cell.length_a   1.000
_cell.length_b   1.000
_cell.length_c   1.000
_cell.angle_alpha   90.00
_cell.angle_beta   90.00
_cell.angle_gamma   90.00
#
_symmetry.space_group_name_H-M   'P 1'
#
loop_
_entity.id
_entity.type
_entity.pdbx_description
1 polymer ?
#
loop_
_entity_poly.entity_id
_entity_poly.type
_entity_poly.pdbx_seq_one_letter_code
_entity_poly.pdbx_strand_id
1 'polypeptide(L)'
;MKKRSKRAGFTLVELIVVIVILAILAAVAIPTYTGYIKKANEAADYQVLASIATAAAAVAAGNEETVETIVVTRDPYSVTVNGAAVTDPLFEQLVGDDIEFTADWTTATMEDGAWTLAK
;
A
#
# COMPACT_ATOMS: atom_id res chain seq x y z
N MET A 1 18.51 45.15 48.21
CA MET A 1 19.16 43.84 47.97
C MET A 1 18.52 43.21 46.73
N LYS A 2 19.23 43.09 45.59
CA LYS A 2 18.69 42.48 44.36
C LYS A 2 18.86 40.95 44.42
N LYS A 3 17.74 40.20 44.52
CA LYS A 3 17.72 38.74 44.37
C LYS A 3 18.18 38.38 42.95
N ARG A 4 19.34 37.70 42.81
CA ARG A 4 19.73 37.09 41.53
C ARG A 4 18.80 35.89 41.29
N SER A 5 18.03 35.92 40.22
CA SER A 5 17.31 34.73 39.75
C SER A 5 18.33 33.68 39.32
N LYS A 6 18.27 32.49 39.92
CA LYS A 6 19.05 31.33 39.44
C LYS A 6 18.48 30.96 38.07
N ARG A 7 19.23 31.25 37.00
CA ARG A 7 18.93 30.68 35.69
C ARG A 7 19.24 29.18 35.79
N ALA A 8 18.20 28.34 35.78
CA ALA A 8 18.38 26.91 35.57
C ALA A 8 18.76 26.74 34.09
N GLY A 9 20.03 26.43 33.84
CA GLY A 9 20.55 26.12 32.51
C GLY A 9 20.53 24.61 32.31
N PHE A 10 20.10 24.18 31.13
CA PHE A 10 20.25 22.79 30.68
C PHE A 10 21.73 22.47 30.52
N THR A 11 22.17 21.33 31.03
CA THR A 11 23.57 20.91 30.96
C THR A 11 23.85 20.23 29.61
N LEU A 12 25.08 20.37 29.10
CA LEU A 12 25.49 19.65 27.88
C LEU A 12 25.42 18.12 28.08
N VAL A 13 25.64 17.65 29.30
CA VAL A 13 25.57 16.23 29.65
C VAL A 13 24.14 15.69 29.50
N GLU A 14 23.14 16.44 29.97
CA GLU A 14 21.73 16.08 29.78
C GLU A 14 21.38 15.97 28.28
N LEU A 15 21.92 16.86 27.44
CA LEU A 15 21.70 16.78 26.00
C LEU A 15 22.33 15.51 25.39
N ILE A 16 23.56 15.18 25.79
CA ILE A 16 24.31 14.04 25.26
C ILE A 16 23.61 12.71 25.59
N VAL A 17 23.10 12.56 26.82
CA VAL A 17 22.39 11.34 27.21
C VAL A 17 21.10 11.17 26.39
N VAL A 18 20.38 12.26 26.13
CA VAL A 18 19.13 12.22 25.33
C VAL A 18 19.40 11.79 23.90
N ILE A 19 20.41 12.37 23.23
CA ILE A 19 20.73 11.99 21.84
C ILE A 19 21.20 10.54 21.74
N VAL A 20 21.89 10.01 22.75
CA VAL A 20 22.33 8.62 22.79
C VAL A 20 21.12 7.68 22.88
N ILE A 21 20.16 7.98 23.76
CA ILE A 21 18.92 7.18 23.87
C ILE A 21 18.12 7.26 22.56
N LEU A 22 17.98 8.46 21.97
CA LEU A 22 17.29 8.63 20.69
C LEU A 22 17.96 7.85 19.55
N ALA A 23 19.30 7.78 19.54
CA ALA A 23 20.03 7.00 18.54
C ALA A 23 19.71 5.49 18.64
N ILE A 24 19.67 4.95 19.87
CA ILE A 24 19.31 3.54 20.10
C ILE A 24 17.86 3.26 19.69
N LEU A 25 16.93 4.14 20.09
CA LEU A 25 15.51 4.00 19.73
C LEU A 25 15.31 4.09 18.22
N ALA A 26 15.96 5.04 17.54
CA ALA A 26 15.88 5.19 16.09
C ALA A 26 16.40 3.95 15.36
N ALA A 27 17.49 3.34 15.84
CA ALA A 27 18.06 2.13 15.23
C ALA A 27 17.08 0.95 15.19
N VAL A 28 16.19 0.81 16.19
CA VAL A 28 15.17 -0.25 16.23
C VAL A 28 13.85 0.20 15.59
N ALA A 29 13.46 1.46 15.76
CA ALA A 29 12.19 2.00 15.28
C ALA A 29 12.13 2.13 13.74
N ILE A 30 13.21 2.56 13.08
CA ILE A 30 13.23 2.74 11.62
C ILE A 30 12.94 1.43 10.85
N PRO A 31 13.66 0.31 11.07
CA PRO A 31 13.41 -0.92 10.31
C PRO A 31 12.02 -1.51 10.61
N THR A 32 11.55 -1.40 11.85
CA THR A 32 10.20 -1.89 12.21
C THR A 32 9.11 -1.05 11.55
N TYR A 33 9.21 0.27 11.60
CA TYR A 33 8.25 1.18 10.99
C TYR A 33 8.18 1.04 9.47
N THR A 34 9.33 0.90 8.80
CA THR A 34 9.37 0.66 7.34
C THR A 34 8.69 -0.67 6.96
N GLY A 35 8.85 -1.72 7.77
CA GLY A 35 8.14 -2.99 7.56
C GLY A 35 6.62 -2.86 7.75
N TYR A 36 6.16 -2.06 8.72
CA TYR A 36 4.73 -1.80 8.91
C TYR A 36 4.12 -1.02 7.74
N ILE A 37 4.82 -0.01 7.22
CA ILE A 37 4.36 0.73 6.03
C ILE A 37 4.22 -0.22 4.84
N LYS A 38 5.21 -1.09 4.59
CA LYS A 38 5.13 -2.05 3.48
C LYS A 38 3.90 -2.96 3.59
N LYS A 39 3.63 -3.50 4.78
CA LYS A 39 2.44 -4.35 5.01
C LYS A 39 1.13 -3.56 4.87
N ALA A 40 1.11 -2.30 5.30
CA ALA A 40 -0.05 -1.44 5.14
C ALA A 40 -0.34 -1.15 3.66
N ASN A 41 0.71 -0.89 2.88
CA ASN A 41 0.62 -0.70 1.44
C ASN A 41 0.13 -1.99 0.74
N GLU A 42 0.72 -3.14 1.06
CA GLU A 42 0.25 -4.44 0.54
C GLU A 42 -1.23 -4.68 0.87
N ALA A 43 -1.68 -4.36 2.09
CA ALA A 43 -3.08 -4.50 2.48
C ALA A 43 -4.02 -3.56 1.71
N ALA A 44 -3.62 -2.31 1.48
CA ALA A 44 -4.36 -1.35 0.67
C ALA A 44 -4.48 -1.84 -0.77
N ASP A 45 -3.39 -2.37 -1.31
CA ASP A 45 -3.32 -2.92 -2.66
C ASP A 45 -4.24 -4.15 -2.83
N TYR A 46 -4.28 -5.06 -1.84
CA TYR A 46 -5.24 -6.17 -1.85
C TYR A 46 -6.70 -5.68 -1.84
N GLN A 47 -6.99 -4.55 -1.20
CA GLN A 47 -8.33 -3.97 -1.20
C GLN A 47 -8.72 -3.45 -2.58
N VAL A 48 -7.78 -2.87 -3.31
CA VAL A 48 -7.96 -2.47 -4.72
C VAL A 48 -8.12 -3.72 -5.62
N LEU A 49 -7.29 -4.75 -5.43
CA LEU A 49 -7.43 -5.99 -6.19
C LEU A 49 -8.81 -6.64 -5.96
N ALA A 50 -9.33 -6.61 -4.73
CA ALA A 50 -10.67 -7.10 -4.43
C ALA A 50 -11.79 -6.29 -5.11
N SER A 51 -11.65 -4.96 -5.23
CA SER A 51 -12.62 -4.15 -5.97
C SER A 51 -12.58 -4.46 -7.47
N ILE A 52 -11.37 -4.63 -8.04
CA ILE A 52 -11.20 -5.08 -9.43
C ILE A 52 -11.86 -6.44 -9.67
N ALA A 53 -11.63 -7.43 -8.79
CA ALA A 53 -12.25 -8.74 -8.94
C ALA A 53 -13.79 -8.67 -8.88
N THR A 54 -14.33 -7.84 -8.00
CA THR A 54 -15.78 -7.64 -7.89
C THR A 54 -16.34 -6.98 -9.15
N ALA A 55 -15.64 -5.98 -9.70
CA ALA A 55 -16.03 -5.30 -10.94
C ALA A 55 -15.95 -6.24 -12.15
N ALA A 56 -14.85 -7.00 -12.27
CA ALA A 56 -14.68 -8.01 -13.30
C ALA A 56 -15.79 -9.07 -13.25
N ALA A 57 -16.14 -9.56 -12.06
CA ALA A 57 -17.25 -10.50 -11.88
C ALA A 57 -18.61 -9.90 -12.27
N ALA A 58 -18.85 -8.63 -11.96
CA ALA A 58 -20.09 -7.94 -12.34
C ALA A 58 -20.23 -7.79 -13.87
N VAL A 59 -19.13 -7.40 -14.55
CA VAL A 59 -19.09 -7.30 -16.02
C VAL A 59 -19.26 -8.67 -16.66
N ALA A 60 -18.52 -9.68 -16.19
CA ALA A 60 -18.62 -11.05 -16.70
C ALA A 60 -20.04 -11.61 -16.55
N ALA A 61 -20.69 -11.37 -15.40
CA ALA A 61 -22.08 -11.79 -15.18
C ALA A 61 -23.06 -11.11 -16.16
N GLY A 62 -22.84 -9.84 -16.49
CA GLY A 62 -23.64 -9.12 -17.51
C GLY A 62 -23.45 -9.68 -18.93
N ASN A 63 -22.27 -10.23 -19.21
CA ASN A 63 -21.90 -10.82 -20.50
C ASN A 63 -22.11 -12.34 -20.57
N GLU A 64 -22.69 -12.96 -19.54
CA GLU A 64 -22.85 -14.41 -19.40
C GLU A 64 -21.52 -15.19 -19.48
N GLU A 65 -20.42 -14.57 -19.03
CA GLU A 65 -19.06 -15.14 -19.01
C GLU A 65 -18.66 -15.56 -17.59
N THR A 66 -17.82 -16.59 -17.49
CA THR A 66 -17.21 -17.01 -16.22
C THR A 66 -15.83 -16.38 -16.04
N VAL A 67 -15.50 -15.91 -14.84
CA VAL A 67 -14.16 -15.40 -14.52
C VAL A 67 -13.25 -16.55 -14.07
N GLU A 68 -12.28 -16.92 -14.90
CA GLU A 68 -11.27 -17.94 -14.59
C GLU A 68 -9.97 -17.31 -14.12
N THR A 69 -9.55 -16.23 -14.78
CA THR A 69 -8.30 -15.53 -14.46
C THR A 69 -8.47 -14.02 -14.54
N ILE A 70 -7.88 -13.30 -13.59
CA ILE A 70 -7.73 -11.84 -13.65
C ILE A 70 -6.25 -11.50 -13.59
N VAL A 71 -5.76 -10.66 -14.51
CA VAL A 71 -4.38 -10.14 -14.45
C VAL A 71 -4.43 -8.62 -14.42
N VAL A 72 -3.81 -8.03 -13.41
CA VAL A 72 -3.62 -6.58 -13.26
C VAL A 72 -2.14 -6.28 -13.45
N THR A 73 -1.80 -5.38 -14.38
CA THR A 73 -0.43 -4.92 -14.65
C THR A 73 -0.33 -3.43 -14.36
N ARG A 74 0.78 -2.98 -13.76
CA ARG A 74 0.95 -1.57 -13.34
C ARG A 74 1.40 -0.63 -14.46
N ASP A 75 2.19 -1.12 -15.43
CA ASP A 75 2.89 -0.26 -16.40
C ASP A 75 2.95 -0.89 -17.80
N PRO A 76 2.09 -0.49 -18.76
CA PRO A 76 0.93 0.39 -18.56
C PRO A 76 -0.14 -0.27 -17.69
N TYR A 77 -0.90 0.55 -16.95
CA TYR A 77 -2.00 0.04 -16.15
C TYR A 77 -2.99 -0.69 -17.06
N SER A 78 -3.22 -1.98 -16.80
CA SER A 78 -4.17 -2.78 -17.57
C SER A 78 -4.75 -3.90 -16.73
N VAL A 79 -6.02 -4.20 -16.98
CA VAL A 79 -6.72 -5.33 -16.39
C VAL A 79 -7.19 -6.24 -17.52
N THR A 80 -6.89 -7.53 -17.39
CA THR A 80 -7.41 -8.56 -18.28
C THR A 80 -8.23 -9.57 -17.49
N VAL A 81 -9.32 -10.04 -18.09
CA VAL A 81 -10.15 -11.14 -17.59
C VAL A 81 -10.10 -12.23 -18.65
N ASN A 82 -9.74 -13.44 -18.25
CA ASN A 82 -9.55 -14.58 -19.16
C ASN A 82 -8.60 -14.27 -20.34
N GLY A 83 -7.64 -13.37 -20.13
CA GLY A 83 -6.69 -12.90 -21.16
C GLY A 83 -7.23 -11.82 -22.10
N ALA A 84 -8.50 -11.42 -22.00
CA ALA A 84 -9.07 -10.30 -22.74
C ALA A 84 -8.98 -9.00 -21.94
N ALA A 85 -8.59 -7.90 -22.59
CA ALA A 85 -8.58 -6.58 -21.96
C ALA A 85 -10.00 -6.14 -21.59
N VAL A 86 -10.17 -5.62 -20.38
CA VAL A 86 -11.47 -5.06 -19.95
C VAL A 86 -11.57 -3.63 -20.45
N THR A 87 -12.47 -3.38 -21.41
CA THR A 87 -12.75 -2.06 -21.98
C THR A 87 -14.19 -1.60 -21.74
N ASP A 88 -14.88 -2.25 -20.79
CA ASP A 88 -16.29 -1.99 -20.52
C ASP A 88 -16.45 -0.67 -19.73
N PRO A 89 -17.28 0.28 -20.18
CA PRO A 89 -17.54 1.53 -19.44
C PRO A 89 -18.05 1.31 -18.01
N LEU A 90 -18.75 0.19 -17.76
CA LEU A 90 -19.21 -0.19 -16.42
C LEU A 90 -18.04 -0.57 -15.52
N PHE A 91 -16.98 -1.17 -16.06
CA PHE A 91 -15.76 -1.47 -15.31
C PHE A 91 -15.06 -0.19 -14.84
N GLU A 92 -14.87 0.77 -15.74
CA GLU A 92 -14.26 2.07 -15.42
C GLU A 92 -15.05 2.79 -14.31
N GLN A 93 -16.39 2.74 -14.38
CA GLN A 93 -17.25 3.32 -13.35
C GLN A 93 -17.16 2.62 -11.99
N LEU A 94 -17.00 1.29 -11.97
CA LEU A 94 -16.96 0.52 -10.73
C LEU A 94 -15.60 0.58 -10.02
N VAL A 95 -14.53 0.73 -10.78
CA VAL A 95 -13.17 0.66 -10.31
C VAL A 95 -12.60 2.05 -9.98
N GLY A 96 -13.16 3.10 -10.59
CA GLY A 96 -12.76 4.50 -10.38
C GLY A 96 -11.48 4.87 -11.15
N ASP A 97 -11.31 6.17 -11.42
CA ASP A 97 -10.17 6.69 -12.20
C ASP A 97 -8.82 6.63 -11.45
N ASP A 98 -8.82 6.55 -10.13
CA ASP A 98 -7.61 6.63 -9.29
C ASP A 98 -7.29 5.29 -8.61
N ILE A 99 -6.91 4.27 -9.40
CA ILE A 99 -6.19 3.13 -8.83
C ILE A 99 -4.73 3.50 -8.66
N GLU A 100 -4.33 3.72 -7.42
CA GLU A 100 -2.94 3.85 -7.03
C GLU A 100 -2.48 2.61 -6.28
N PHE A 101 -1.55 1.87 -6.87
CA PHE A 101 -0.83 0.82 -6.15
C PHE A 101 0.34 1.41 -5.39
N THR A 102 0.41 1.06 -4.12
CA THR A 102 1.31 1.68 -3.14
C THR A 102 2.50 0.79 -2.78
N ALA A 103 2.44 -0.51 -3.09
CA ALA A 103 3.57 -1.42 -2.96
C ALA A 103 4.31 -1.65 -4.31
N ASP A 104 5.50 -2.25 -4.21
CA ASP A 104 6.48 -2.34 -5.31
C ASP A 104 6.22 -3.50 -6.29
N TRP A 105 4.99 -4.00 -6.42
CA TRP A 105 4.67 -5.09 -7.35
C TRP A 105 4.29 -4.53 -8.73
N THR A 106 4.47 -5.35 -9.77
CA THR A 106 4.22 -4.98 -11.18
C THR A 106 3.04 -5.73 -11.78
N THR A 107 2.79 -6.95 -11.30
CA THR A 107 1.67 -7.78 -11.76
C THR A 107 0.98 -8.49 -10.60
N ALA A 108 -0.35 -8.53 -10.63
CA ALA A 108 -1.17 -9.34 -9.74
C ALA A 108 -2.09 -10.25 -10.56
N THR A 109 -2.02 -11.56 -10.31
CA THR A 109 -2.81 -12.57 -11.01
C THR A 109 -3.74 -13.27 -10.02
N MET A 110 -5.03 -13.32 -10.33
CA MET A 110 -6.01 -14.11 -9.61
C MET A 110 -6.34 -15.37 -10.41
N GLU A 111 -6.19 -16.54 -9.80
CA GLU A 111 -6.56 -17.85 -10.33
C GLU A 111 -7.19 -18.66 -9.19
N ASP A 112 -8.28 -19.39 -9.45
CA ASP A 112 -9.03 -20.16 -8.44
C ASP A 112 -9.39 -19.37 -7.16
N GLY A 113 -9.59 -18.06 -7.28
CA GLY A 113 -9.92 -17.16 -6.17
C GLY A 113 -8.74 -16.76 -5.27
N ALA A 114 -7.50 -17.10 -5.65
CA ALA A 114 -6.30 -16.72 -4.92
C ALA A 114 -5.42 -15.74 -5.72
N TRP A 115 -4.89 -14.71 -5.04
CA TRP A 115 -3.99 -13.72 -5.64
C TRP A 115 -2.52 -14.15 -5.54
N THR A 116 -1.82 -14.08 -6.67
CA THR A 116 -0.37 -14.24 -6.80
C THR A 116 0.22 -12.91 -7.26
N LEU A 117 1.21 -12.40 -6.51
CA LEU A 117 1.87 -11.11 -6.80
C LEU A 117 3.27 -11.33 -7.38
N ALA A 118 3.64 -10.51 -8.36
CA ALA A 118 4.95 -10.51 -9.00
C ALA A 118 5.54 -9.10 -9.09
N LYS A 119 6.88 -9.03 -9.13
CA LYS A 119 7.66 -7.82 -9.38
C LYS A 119 8.23 -7.83 -10.78
#